data_AF-K4EPN3-F1
#
_entry.id   AF-K4EPN3-F1
#
_cell.length_a   1.000
_cell.length_b   1.000
_cell.length_c   1.000
_cell.angle_alpha   90.00
_cell.angle_beta   90.00
_cell.angle_gamma   90.00
#
_symmetry.space_group_name_H-M   'P 1'
#
loop_
_entity.id
_entity.type
_entity.pdbx_description
1 polymer ?
#
loop_
_entity_poly.entity_id
_entity_poly.type
_entity_poly.pdbx_seq_one_letter_code
_entity_poly.pdbx_strand_id
1 'polypeptide(L)'
;GERTREGNDLITEMTESGVMKNTALVFGQMDEPPGTRMRVALSALTMAEYFRDAQDQDVLLFIDNIFRFTQAGQEVSTLLGRMPSAVGYQPTLADEMGELQERITSTRGRSITSMQAIYVPADDYTDPAPATTFAHLDATTELSRPISQKGIYPAVDPLTSTSRILDPQYVGDEHFRVANEVKRILQKYNDLQDIIAILGIDELSEEDKQLVGRARRIERFLSQNLLVAEQFTGQPGSTVPLKETIEAFDKIAKGEFDDVP
;
A
#
# COMPACT_ATOMS: atom_id res chain seq x y z
N GLY A 1 -2.22 14.63 -9.75
CA GLY A 1 -1.30 15.77 -9.61
C GLY A 1 0.14 15.28 -9.54
N GLU A 2 0.49 14.33 -10.41
CA GLU A 2 1.82 13.74 -10.52
C GLU A 2 2.45 14.16 -11.86
N ARG A 3 3.57 13.54 -12.25
CA ARG A 3 4.34 13.97 -13.41
C ARG A 3 3.65 13.58 -14.72
N THR A 4 3.57 14.52 -15.66
CA THR A 4 3.05 14.28 -17.02
C THR A 4 3.81 13.17 -17.75
N ARG A 5 5.12 13.04 -17.49
CA ARG A 5 5.95 11.96 -18.04
C ARG A 5 5.43 10.58 -17.62
N GLU A 6 5.16 10.39 -16.32
CA GLU A 6 4.65 9.12 -15.78
C GLU A 6 3.26 8.80 -16.36
N GLY A 7 2.41 9.81 -16.55
CA GLY A 7 1.12 9.64 -17.24
C GLY A 7 1.27 9.17 -18.68
N ASN A 8 2.24 9.70 -19.43
CA ASN A 8 2.50 9.28 -20.81
C ASN A 8 3.06 7.84 -20.89
N ASP A 9 3.97 7.50 -19.98
CA ASP A 9 4.55 6.15 -19.88
C ASP A 9 3.42 5.13 -19.58
N LEU A 10 2.52 5.47 -18.64
CA LEU A 10 1.36 4.65 -18.29
C LEU A 10 0.40 4.42 -19.48
N ILE A 11 0.09 5.46 -20.26
CA ILE A 11 -0.75 5.32 -21.46
C ILE A 11 -0.11 4.35 -22.46
N THR A 12 1.21 4.47 -22.65
CA THR A 12 1.97 3.62 -23.57
C THR A 12 1.92 2.17 -23.10
N GLU A 13 2.26 1.92 -21.85
CA GLU A 13 2.26 0.58 -21.24
C GLU A 13 0.87 -0.06 -21.25
N MET A 14 -0.18 0.70 -20.94
CA MET A 14 -1.56 0.21 -20.99
C MET A 14 -2.04 -0.09 -22.41
N THR A 15 -1.52 0.64 -23.40
CA THR A 15 -1.84 0.41 -24.82
C THR A 15 -1.15 -0.86 -25.31
N GLU A 16 0.14 -1.04 -24.99
CA GLU A 16 0.91 -2.22 -25.36
C GLU A 16 0.40 -3.50 -24.69
N SER A 17 -0.02 -3.41 -23.43
CA SER A 17 -0.65 -4.52 -22.69
C SER A 17 -2.11 -4.79 -23.10
N GLY A 18 -2.73 -3.90 -23.89
CA GLY A 18 -4.10 -4.06 -24.40
C GLY A 18 -5.19 -3.87 -23.34
N VAL A 19 -4.88 -3.26 -22.19
CA VAL A 19 -5.84 -3.03 -21.10
C VAL A 19 -6.66 -1.76 -21.29
N MET A 20 -6.23 -0.83 -22.15
CA MET A 20 -6.91 0.46 -22.41
C MET A 20 -8.41 0.35 -22.69
N LYS A 21 -8.88 -0.75 -23.30
CA LYS A 21 -10.31 -1.00 -23.57
C LYS A 21 -11.19 -1.09 -22.32
N ASN A 22 -10.60 -1.41 -21.17
CA ASN A 22 -11.28 -1.59 -19.89
C ASN A 22 -10.91 -0.50 -18.87
N THR A 23 -10.22 0.55 -19.31
CA THR A 23 -9.67 1.58 -18.43
C THR A 23 -10.17 2.96 -18.83
N ALA A 24 -10.60 3.75 -17.84
CA ALA A 24 -10.81 5.19 -17.99
C ALA A 24 -9.67 5.93 -17.30
N LEU A 25 -9.00 6.84 -18.03
CA LEU A 25 -7.91 7.65 -17.50
C LEU A 25 -8.37 9.09 -17.29
N VAL A 26 -8.17 9.60 -16.07
CA VAL A 26 -8.50 10.98 -15.71
C VAL A 26 -7.24 11.65 -15.16
N PHE A 27 -6.72 12.62 -15.92
CA PHE A 27 -5.48 13.29 -15.58
C PHE A 27 -5.72 14.72 -15.09
N GLY A 28 -4.98 15.09 -14.04
CA GLY A 28 -4.87 16.44 -13.50
C GLY A 28 -3.44 16.57 -13.00
N GLN A 29 -2.56 16.97 -13.90
CA GLN A 29 -1.10 16.89 -13.75
C GLN A 29 -0.56 17.98 -12.81
N MET A 30 0.73 17.94 -12.47
CA MET A 30 1.36 18.94 -11.57
C MET A 30 1.39 20.37 -12.14
N ASP A 31 1.41 20.52 -13.46
CA ASP A 31 1.41 21.81 -14.16
C ASP A 31 0.03 22.49 -14.19
N GLU A 32 -1.02 21.77 -13.81
CA GLU A 32 -2.38 22.30 -13.70
C GLU A 32 -2.56 23.14 -12.42
N PRO A 33 -3.44 24.16 -12.45
CA PRO A 33 -3.71 25.01 -11.29
C PRO A 33 -4.30 24.19 -10.13
N PRO A 34 -4.13 24.65 -8.88
CA PRO A 34 -4.55 23.90 -7.70
C PRO A 34 -6.05 23.59 -7.70
N GLY A 35 -6.89 24.46 -8.26
CA GLY A 35 -8.32 24.18 -8.43
C GLY A 35 -8.61 22.91 -9.25
N THR A 36 -7.88 22.69 -10.36
CA THR A 36 -7.99 21.48 -11.18
C THR A 36 -7.52 20.26 -10.40
N ARG A 37 -6.34 20.35 -9.76
CA ARG A 37 -5.78 19.25 -8.94
C ARG A 37 -6.67 18.85 -7.77
N MET A 38 -7.38 19.81 -7.16
CA MET A 38 -8.33 19.56 -6.07
C MET A 38 -9.65 18.92 -6.54
N ARG A 39 -9.96 18.94 -7.85
CA ARG A 39 -11.24 18.43 -8.40
C ARG A 39 -11.10 17.19 -9.28
N VAL A 40 -9.90 16.88 -9.75
CA VAL A 40 -9.66 15.73 -10.62
C VAL A 40 -10.06 14.40 -9.98
N ALA A 41 -9.77 14.22 -8.67
CA ALA A 41 -10.14 13.00 -7.95
C ALA A 41 -11.67 12.79 -7.90
N LEU A 42 -12.43 13.87 -7.69
CA LEU A 42 -13.90 13.83 -7.70
C LEU A 42 -14.45 13.52 -9.09
N SER A 43 -13.78 13.99 -10.15
CA SER A 43 -14.16 13.71 -11.54
C SER A 43 -13.97 12.23 -11.86
N ALA A 44 -12.82 11.66 -11.47
CA ALA A 44 -12.54 10.22 -11.60
C ALA A 44 -13.55 9.37 -10.80
N LEU A 45 -13.82 9.78 -9.55
CA LEU A 45 -14.80 9.13 -8.70
C LEU A 45 -16.21 9.13 -9.31
N THR A 46 -16.62 10.24 -9.93
CA THR A 46 -17.93 10.33 -10.59
C THR A 46 -18.05 9.32 -11.74
N MET A 47 -16.97 9.08 -12.50
CA MET A 47 -16.94 8.03 -13.52
C MET A 47 -17.00 6.64 -12.90
N ALA A 48 -16.28 6.40 -11.80
CA ALA A 48 -16.32 5.13 -11.07
C ALA A 48 -17.72 4.84 -10.48
N GLU A 49 -18.38 5.85 -9.92
CA GLU A 49 -19.76 5.75 -9.43
C GLU A 49 -20.74 5.44 -10.55
N TYR A 50 -20.56 6.00 -11.76
CA TYR A 50 -21.39 5.64 -12.91
C TYR A 50 -21.26 4.16 -13.26
N PHE A 51 -20.03 3.62 -13.27
CA PHE A 51 -19.83 2.19 -13.52
C PHE A 51 -20.43 1.31 -12.41
N ARG A 52 -20.35 1.73 -11.14
CA ARG A 52 -20.97 1.03 -10.01
C ARG A 52 -22.50 1.07 -10.08
N ASP A 53 -23.08 2.27 -10.19
CA ASP A 53 -24.50 2.53 -9.93
C ASP A 53 -25.38 2.42 -11.18
N ALA A 54 -24.85 2.73 -12.37
CA ALA A 54 -25.61 2.73 -13.62
C ALA A 54 -25.26 1.57 -14.55
N GLN A 55 -24.04 1.03 -14.46
CA GLN A 55 -23.61 -0.13 -15.25
C GLN A 55 -23.57 -1.44 -14.45
N ASP A 56 -23.82 -1.38 -13.13
CA ASP A 56 -23.80 -2.54 -12.23
C ASP A 56 -22.49 -3.35 -12.29
N GLN A 57 -21.35 -2.66 -12.29
CA GLN A 57 -20.02 -3.28 -12.36
C GLN A 57 -19.24 -3.12 -11.06
N ASP A 58 -18.32 -4.06 -10.82
CA ASP A 58 -17.29 -3.91 -9.78
C ASP A 58 -16.11 -3.14 -10.37
N VAL A 59 -15.70 -2.06 -9.71
CA VAL A 59 -14.79 -1.06 -10.26
C VAL A 59 -13.52 -1.01 -9.43
N LEU A 60 -12.36 -0.99 -10.10
CA LEU A 60 -11.09 -0.65 -9.48
C LEU A 60 -10.82 0.84 -9.69
N LEU A 61 -10.59 1.57 -8.59
CA LEU A 61 -10.26 2.99 -8.63
C LEU A 61 -8.81 3.20 -8.17
N PHE A 62 -7.95 3.65 -9.07
CA PHE A 62 -6.56 3.98 -8.75
C PHE A 62 -6.41 5.51 -8.59
N ILE A 63 -5.97 5.97 -7.41
CA ILE A 63 -5.70 7.38 -7.14
C ILE A 63 -4.20 7.55 -6.86
N ASP A 64 -3.49 8.16 -7.80
CA ASP A 64 -2.08 8.50 -7.66
C ASP A 64 -1.86 10.03 -7.85
N ASN A 65 -1.59 10.81 -6.80
CA ASN A 65 -1.42 10.49 -5.39
C ASN A 65 -2.47 11.25 -4.55
N ILE A 66 -3.10 10.61 -3.56
CA ILE A 66 -4.17 11.24 -2.77
C ILE A 66 -3.66 12.42 -1.93
N PHE A 67 -2.39 12.41 -1.52
CA PHE A 67 -1.77 13.55 -0.83
C PHE A 67 -1.82 14.83 -1.67
N ARG A 68 -1.76 14.72 -3.01
CA ARG A 68 -1.84 15.87 -3.92
C ARG A 68 -3.21 16.54 -3.92
N PHE A 69 -4.27 15.81 -3.59
CA PHE A 69 -5.60 16.38 -3.36
C PHE A 69 -5.59 17.31 -2.15
N THR A 70 -5.02 16.86 -1.03
CA THR A 70 -4.84 17.66 0.18
C THR A 70 -3.96 18.89 -0.06
N GLN A 71 -2.80 18.69 -0.71
CA GLN A 71 -1.89 19.79 -1.04
C GLN A 71 -2.56 20.87 -1.90
N ALA A 72 -3.32 20.46 -2.91
CA ALA A 72 -4.08 21.39 -3.74
C ALA A 72 -5.16 22.14 -2.93
N GLY A 73 -5.84 21.46 -2.00
CA GLY A 73 -6.79 22.06 -1.09
C GLY A 73 -6.17 23.13 -0.18
N GLN A 74 -4.96 22.88 0.33
CA GLN A 74 -4.18 23.85 1.09
C GLN A 74 -3.91 25.12 0.25
N GLU A 75 -3.40 24.97 -0.97
CA GLU A 75 -3.12 26.08 -1.88
C GLU A 75 -4.37 26.92 -2.19
N VAL A 76 -5.51 26.25 -2.50
CA VAL A 76 -6.79 26.93 -2.74
C VAL A 76 -7.27 27.66 -1.49
N SER A 77 -7.17 27.04 -0.31
CA SER A 77 -7.59 27.62 0.97
C SER A 77 -6.80 28.90 1.30
N THR A 78 -5.49 28.91 1.02
CA THR A 78 -4.65 30.10 1.17
C THR A 78 -5.09 31.21 0.22
N LEU A 79 -5.38 30.89 -1.05
CA LEU A 79 -5.87 31.88 -2.02
C LEU A 79 -7.24 32.47 -1.65
N LEU A 80 -8.09 31.69 -0.98
CA LEU A 80 -9.39 32.15 -0.47
C LEU A 80 -9.29 32.99 0.81
N GLY A 81 -8.08 33.17 1.37
CA GLY A 81 -7.87 33.95 2.59
C GLY A 81 -8.37 33.26 3.86
N ARG A 82 -8.56 31.93 3.83
CA ARG A 82 -8.91 31.15 5.03
C ARG A 82 -7.71 31.09 5.96
N MET A 83 -7.93 31.19 7.27
CA MET A 83 -6.86 30.98 8.24
C MET A 83 -6.37 29.52 8.18
N PRO A 84 -5.05 29.28 8.10
CA PRO A 84 -4.50 27.93 8.08
C PRO A 84 -4.68 27.24 9.44
N SER A 85 -4.80 25.92 9.40
CA SER A 85 -4.86 25.03 10.56
C SER A 85 -3.47 24.48 10.91
N ALA A 86 -3.42 23.38 11.67
CA ALA A 86 -2.20 22.66 12.03
C ALA A 86 -1.31 22.41 10.80
N VAL A 87 0.00 22.67 10.96
CA VAL A 87 1.04 22.45 9.94
C VAL A 87 0.79 23.22 8.61
N GLY A 88 -0.15 24.17 8.59
CA GLY A 88 -0.44 25.01 7.44
C GLY A 88 -1.53 24.49 6.51
N TYR A 89 -2.17 23.35 6.82
CA TYR A 89 -3.26 22.79 6.01
C TYR A 89 -4.56 23.63 6.09
N GLN A 90 -5.48 23.37 5.16
CA GLN A 90 -6.79 24.00 5.19
C GLN A 90 -7.60 23.57 6.42
N PRO A 91 -8.44 24.46 7.00
CA PRO A 91 -9.28 24.12 8.15
C PRO A 91 -10.37 23.08 7.82
N THR A 92 -10.71 22.93 6.54
CA THR A 92 -11.70 21.99 5.99
C THR A 92 -11.10 20.65 5.55
N LEU A 93 -9.87 20.33 5.97
CA LEU A 93 -9.14 19.14 5.49
C LEU A 93 -9.93 17.85 5.74
N ALA A 94 -10.43 17.66 6.96
CA ALA A 94 -11.17 16.46 7.33
C ALA A 94 -12.49 16.35 6.55
N ASP A 95 -13.22 17.46 6.40
CA ASP A 95 -14.49 17.47 5.68
C ASP A 95 -14.30 17.17 4.19
N GLU A 96 -13.33 17.82 3.54
CA GLU A 96 -13.02 17.62 2.12
C GLU A 96 -12.49 16.20 1.82
N MET A 97 -11.71 15.63 2.75
CA MET A 97 -11.27 14.24 2.65
C MET A 97 -12.45 13.29 2.82
N GLY A 98 -13.30 13.52 3.82
CA GLY A 98 -14.50 12.71 4.06
C GLY A 98 -15.47 12.71 2.90
N GLU A 99 -15.73 13.88 2.28
CA GLU A 99 -16.59 13.98 1.09
C GLU A 99 -16.10 13.11 -0.07
N LEU A 100 -14.78 12.94 -0.23
CA LEU A 100 -14.20 12.09 -1.26
C LEU A 100 -14.22 10.61 -0.84
N GLN A 101 -13.73 10.30 0.36
CA GLN A 101 -13.52 8.91 0.80
C GLN A 101 -14.83 8.18 1.08
N GLU A 102 -15.84 8.83 1.67
CA GLU A 102 -17.11 8.16 2.01
C GLU A 102 -17.93 7.73 0.77
N ARG A 103 -17.66 8.34 -0.39
CA ARG A 103 -18.26 7.96 -1.66
C ARG A 103 -17.59 6.72 -2.27
N ILE A 104 -16.34 6.46 -1.90
CA ILE A 104 -15.58 5.26 -2.28
C ILE A 104 -16.04 4.12 -1.36
N THR A 105 -17.16 3.53 -1.73
CA THR A 105 -17.74 2.45 -0.93
C THR A 105 -18.50 1.46 -1.80
N SER A 106 -18.80 0.31 -1.22
CA SER A 106 -19.62 -0.73 -1.82
C SER A 106 -21.09 -0.47 -1.52
N THR A 107 -21.92 -0.41 -2.55
CA THR A 107 -23.36 -0.15 -2.43
C THR A 107 -24.13 -1.22 -3.21
N ARG A 108 -25.28 -1.65 -2.67
CA ARG A 108 -26.27 -2.48 -3.41
C ARG A 108 -25.70 -3.73 -4.11
N GLY A 109 -24.66 -4.33 -3.55
CA GLY A 109 -24.03 -5.54 -4.10
C GLY A 109 -22.95 -5.30 -5.15
N ARG A 110 -22.53 -4.06 -5.37
CA ARG A 110 -21.40 -3.67 -6.23
C ARG A 110 -20.36 -2.90 -5.45
N SER A 111 -19.10 -3.05 -5.81
CA SER A 111 -17.97 -2.45 -5.09
C SER A 111 -17.17 -1.48 -5.93
N ILE A 112 -16.75 -0.37 -5.32
CA ILE A 112 -15.56 0.37 -5.75
C ILE A 112 -14.42 -0.05 -4.82
N THR A 113 -13.44 -0.75 -5.37
CA THR A 113 -12.21 -1.10 -4.64
C THR A 113 -11.15 -0.08 -5.01
N SER A 114 -10.82 0.81 -4.08
CA SER A 114 -9.80 1.84 -4.35
C SER A 114 -8.41 1.42 -3.90
N MET A 115 -7.42 1.66 -4.76
CA MET A 115 -6.00 1.66 -4.42
C MET A 115 -5.48 3.08 -4.51
N GLN A 116 -5.01 3.61 -3.38
CA GLN A 116 -4.62 5.01 -3.27
C GLN A 116 -3.16 5.10 -2.85
N ALA A 117 -2.33 5.75 -3.67
CA ALA A 117 -0.96 6.06 -3.29
C ALA A 117 -0.97 7.24 -2.32
N ILE A 118 -0.35 7.08 -1.16
CA ILE A 118 -0.24 8.12 -0.13
C ILE A 118 1.22 8.49 0.00
N TYR A 119 1.55 9.74 -0.35
CA TYR A 119 2.85 10.30 -0.05
C TYR A 119 2.88 10.78 1.41
N VAL A 120 3.80 10.23 2.21
CA VAL A 120 4.03 10.67 3.59
C VAL A 120 5.15 11.71 3.59
N PRO A 121 4.86 12.98 3.91
CA PRO A 121 5.88 14.02 3.91
C PRO A 121 6.95 13.74 4.98
N ALA A 122 8.22 13.76 4.57
CA ALA A 122 9.37 13.59 5.47
C ALA A 122 9.33 12.32 6.35
N ASP A 123 8.64 11.27 5.90
CA ASP A 123 8.43 10.02 6.66
C ASP A 123 7.72 10.27 8.02
N ASP A 124 6.95 11.36 8.17
CA ASP A 124 6.18 11.71 9.37
C ASP A 124 4.70 11.29 9.25
N TYR A 125 4.36 10.17 9.88
CA TYR A 125 2.99 9.63 9.95
C TYR A 125 2.04 10.45 10.83
N THR A 126 2.56 11.37 11.64
CA THR A 126 1.77 12.24 12.50
C THR A 126 1.29 13.51 11.79
N ASP A 127 1.75 13.74 10.56
CA ASP A 127 1.27 14.83 9.73
C ASP A 127 -0.27 14.71 9.53
N PRO A 128 -1.03 15.82 9.64
CA PRO A 128 -2.48 15.80 9.52
C PRO A 128 -3.02 15.18 8.23
N ALA A 129 -2.31 15.29 7.09
CA ALA A 129 -2.78 14.79 5.81
C ALA A 129 -2.82 13.24 5.75
N PRO A 130 -1.71 12.50 5.99
CA PRO A 130 -1.76 11.05 6.06
C PRO A 130 -2.62 10.58 7.24
N ALA A 131 -2.54 11.21 8.42
CA ALA A 131 -3.32 10.81 9.58
C ALA A 131 -4.84 10.83 9.33
N THR A 132 -5.34 11.88 8.66
CA THR A 132 -6.77 11.97 8.29
C THR A 132 -7.13 10.94 7.24
N THR A 133 -6.24 10.67 6.28
CA THR A 133 -6.49 9.69 5.21
C THR A 133 -6.56 8.27 5.76
N PHE A 134 -5.67 7.89 6.68
CA PHE A 134 -5.63 6.54 7.26
C PHE A 134 -6.91 6.16 8.00
N ALA A 135 -7.63 7.13 8.56
CA ALA A 135 -8.91 6.87 9.24
C ALA A 135 -9.99 6.30 8.31
N HIS A 136 -9.86 6.49 6.99
CA HIS A 136 -10.82 6.01 5.99
C HIS A 136 -10.38 4.73 5.27
N LEU A 137 -9.20 4.18 5.56
CA LEU A 137 -8.68 3.03 4.83
C LEU A 137 -8.96 1.71 5.57
N ASP A 138 -9.45 0.71 4.84
CA ASP A 138 -9.65 -0.64 5.38
C ASP A 138 -8.35 -1.45 5.50
N ALA A 139 -7.36 -1.13 4.67
CA ALA A 139 -6.05 -1.76 4.67
C ALA A 139 -4.96 -0.73 4.33
N THR A 140 -3.82 -0.87 4.99
CA THR A 140 -2.63 -0.05 4.78
C THR A 140 -1.47 -0.95 4.39
N THR A 141 -0.81 -0.62 3.28
CA THR A 141 0.41 -1.28 2.82
C THR A 141 1.54 -0.26 2.85
N GLU A 142 2.42 -0.37 3.84
CA GLU A 142 3.54 0.55 3.99
C GLU A 142 4.75 0.07 3.18
N LEU A 143 5.38 0.98 2.46
CA LEU A 143 6.61 0.72 1.72
C LEU A 143 7.80 1.32 2.46
N SER A 144 8.72 0.47 2.90
CA SER A 144 9.83 0.83 3.78
C SER A 144 11.16 0.94 3.04
N ARG A 145 11.85 2.08 3.20
CA ARG A 145 13.19 2.31 2.65
C ARG A 145 14.21 1.27 3.14
N PRO A 146 14.33 0.99 4.46
CA PRO A 146 15.22 -0.07 4.97
C PRO A 146 15.03 -1.44 4.30
N ILE A 147 13.79 -1.84 3.99
CA ILE A 147 13.50 -3.11 3.31
C ILE A 147 14.00 -3.09 1.86
N SER A 148 13.73 -2.00 1.13
CA SER A 148 14.24 -1.83 -0.24
C SER A 148 15.77 -1.86 -0.32
N GLN A 149 16.46 -1.30 0.69
CA GLN A 149 17.93 -1.31 0.77
C GLN A 149 18.51 -2.72 0.97
N LYS A 150 17.73 -3.65 1.52
CA LYS A 150 18.09 -5.08 1.60
C LYS A 150 17.92 -5.81 0.27
N GLY A 151 17.40 -5.14 -0.76
CA GLY A 151 17.08 -5.71 -2.07
C GLY A 151 15.80 -6.55 -2.07
N ILE A 152 14.88 -6.31 -1.13
CA ILE A 152 13.60 -7.03 -1.02
C ILE A 152 12.53 -6.22 -1.77
N TYR A 153 11.92 -6.85 -2.77
CA TYR A 153 10.85 -6.26 -3.57
C TYR A 153 9.66 -7.23 -3.66
N PRO A 154 8.41 -6.77 -3.46
CA PRO A 154 8.03 -5.40 -3.11
C PRO A 154 8.49 -5.01 -1.69
N ALA A 155 8.81 -3.73 -1.47
CA ALA A 155 9.40 -3.24 -0.22
C ALA A 155 8.37 -3.04 0.90
N VAL A 156 7.43 -3.98 1.04
CA VAL A 156 6.32 -3.93 2.00
C VAL A 156 6.85 -4.23 3.40
N ASP A 157 6.51 -3.38 4.37
CA ASP A 157 6.78 -3.66 5.77
C ASP A 157 5.70 -4.60 6.35
N PRO A 158 6.06 -5.85 6.72
CA PRO A 158 5.09 -6.84 7.19
C PRO A 158 4.57 -6.57 8.61
N LEU A 159 5.25 -5.74 9.40
CA LEU A 159 4.87 -5.44 10.79
C LEU A 159 3.96 -4.22 10.86
N THR A 160 4.24 -3.17 10.07
CA THR A 160 3.44 -1.94 10.08
C THR A 160 2.26 -1.98 9.12
N SER A 161 2.29 -2.83 8.09
CA SER A 161 1.14 -3.02 7.19
C SER A 161 -0.01 -3.74 7.92
N THR A 162 -1.22 -3.21 7.76
CA THR A 162 -2.41 -3.71 8.46
C THR A 162 -3.60 -3.87 7.53
N SER A 163 -4.54 -4.72 7.93
CA SER A 163 -5.80 -4.90 7.22
C SER A 163 -6.89 -5.24 8.23
N ARG A 164 -8.03 -4.59 8.11
CA ARG A 164 -9.20 -4.81 8.98
C ARG A 164 -9.79 -6.21 8.82
N ILE A 165 -9.64 -6.82 7.64
CA ILE A 165 -10.20 -8.15 7.36
C ILE A 165 -9.27 -9.29 7.81
N LEU A 166 -8.10 -9.00 8.37
CA LEU A 166 -7.23 -10.01 8.98
C LEU A 166 -7.79 -10.46 10.33
N ASP A 167 -8.93 -11.15 10.28
CA ASP A 167 -9.66 -11.69 11.42
C ASP A 167 -10.15 -13.11 11.06
N PRO A 168 -10.10 -14.09 11.99
CA PRO A 168 -10.54 -15.46 11.74
C PRO A 168 -11.94 -15.58 11.13
N GLN A 169 -12.84 -14.64 11.44
CA GLN A 169 -14.21 -14.62 10.93
C GLN A 169 -14.28 -14.40 9.41
N TYR A 170 -13.30 -13.71 8.83
CA TYR A 170 -13.28 -13.40 7.39
C TYR A 170 -12.27 -14.26 6.62
N VAL A 171 -11.06 -14.47 7.16
CA VAL A 171 -9.99 -15.18 6.44
C VAL A 171 -9.86 -16.66 6.82
N GLY A 172 -10.56 -17.09 7.88
CA GLY A 172 -10.44 -18.44 8.45
C GLY A 172 -9.28 -18.58 9.43
N ASP A 173 -9.39 -19.58 10.32
CA ASP A 173 -8.44 -19.81 11.41
C ASP A 173 -7.02 -20.10 10.93
N GLU A 174 -6.88 -20.86 9.84
CA GLU A 174 -5.58 -21.26 9.32
C GLU A 174 -4.79 -20.06 8.80
N HIS A 175 -5.40 -19.24 7.94
CA HIS A 175 -4.78 -18.04 7.41
C HIS A 175 -4.40 -17.07 8.55
N PHE A 176 -5.34 -16.82 9.47
CA PHE A 176 -5.09 -15.93 10.60
C PHE A 176 -3.94 -16.42 11.50
N ARG A 177 -3.91 -17.72 11.83
CA ARG A 177 -2.84 -18.32 12.64
C ARG A 177 -1.48 -18.17 11.96
N VAL A 178 -1.38 -18.51 10.68
CA VAL A 178 -0.10 -18.46 9.93
C VAL A 178 0.39 -17.02 9.82
N ALA A 179 -0.48 -16.07 9.48
CA ALA A 179 -0.12 -14.66 9.40
C ALA A 179 0.39 -14.11 10.74
N ASN A 180 -0.27 -14.43 11.85
CA ASN A 180 0.18 -13.99 13.18
C ASN A 180 1.48 -14.66 13.62
N GLU A 181 1.70 -15.92 13.25
CA GLU A 181 2.94 -16.61 13.57
C GLU A 181 4.13 -16.00 12.82
N VAL A 182 3.94 -15.69 11.53
CA VAL A 182 4.93 -14.95 10.73
C VAL A 182 5.24 -13.59 11.37
N LYS A 183 4.23 -12.81 11.74
CA LYS A 183 4.42 -11.53 12.44
C LYS A 183 5.15 -11.69 13.77
N ARG A 184 4.83 -12.71 14.55
CA ARG A 184 5.49 -13.01 15.84
C ARG A 184 6.98 -13.32 15.65
N ILE A 185 7.32 -14.13 14.64
CA ILE A 185 8.72 -14.46 14.32
C ILE A 185 9.49 -13.19 13.89
N LEU A 186 8.90 -12.38 13.00
CA LEU A 186 9.52 -11.15 12.52
C LEU A 186 9.67 -10.09 13.63
N GLN A 187 8.69 -9.97 14.52
CA GLN A 187 8.78 -9.06 15.67
C GLN A 187 9.90 -9.47 16.62
N LYS A 188 9.95 -10.75 17.00
CA LYS A 188 11.05 -11.26 17.84
C LYS A 188 12.40 -11.08 17.18
N TYR A 189 12.50 -11.28 15.86
CA TYR A 189 13.73 -11.01 15.12
C TYR A 189 14.13 -9.54 15.21
N ASN A 190 13.19 -8.62 15.05
CA ASN A 190 13.43 -7.18 15.20
C ASN A 190 13.96 -6.83 16.60
N ASP A 191 13.35 -7.38 17.65
CA ASP A 191 13.79 -7.17 19.04
C ASP A 191 15.21 -7.71 19.30
N LEU A 192 15.61 -8.78 18.60
CA LEU A 192 16.95 -9.37 18.68
C LEU A 192 18.00 -8.62 17.84
N GLN A 193 17.62 -7.76 16.89
CA GLN A 193 18.59 -7.09 16.00
C GLN A 193 19.58 -6.22 16.75
N ASP A 194 19.14 -5.48 17.77
CA ASP A 194 20.02 -4.63 18.59
C ASP A 194 21.05 -5.47 19.36
N ILE A 195 20.62 -6.62 19.89
CA ILE A 195 21.50 -7.56 20.60
C ILE A 195 22.53 -8.14 19.61
N ILE A 196 22.08 -8.57 18.42
CA ILE A 196 22.94 -9.11 17.37
C ILE A 196 23.97 -8.08 16.91
N ALA A 197 23.59 -6.80 16.81
CA ALA A 197 24.49 -5.73 16.38
C ALA A 197 25.62 -5.46 17.37
N ILE A 198 25.40 -5.71 18.67
CA ILE A 198 26.37 -5.45 19.74
C ILE A 198 27.21 -6.70 20.07
N LEU A 199 26.54 -7.84 20.28
CA LEU A 199 27.16 -9.08 20.79
C LEU A 199 27.49 -10.10 19.69
N GLY A 200 26.86 -10.00 18.53
CA GLY A 200 26.92 -11.01 17.48
C GLY A 200 25.89 -12.12 17.65
N ILE A 201 25.70 -12.92 16.60
CA ILE A 201 24.69 -14.00 16.56
C ILE A 201 25.10 -15.18 17.46
N ASP A 202 26.39 -15.40 17.66
CA ASP A 202 26.90 -16.56 18.39
C ASP A 202 26.54 -16.56 19.88
N GLU A 203 26.29 -15.37 20.43
CA GLU A 203 25.92 -15.13 21.84
C GLU A 203 24.43 -15.35 22.13
N LEU A 204 23.61 -15.57 21.10
CA LEU A 204 22.19 -15.89 21.27
C LEU A 204 21.98 -17.32 21.76
N SER A 205 20.83 -17.56 22.39
CA SER A 205 20.41 -18.93 22.70
C SER A 205 20.19 -19.73 21.40
N GLU A 206 20.30 -21.07 21.46
CA GLU A 206 20.08 -21.90 20.26
C GLU A 206 18.66 -21.75 19.70
N GLU A 207 17.66 -21.49 20.55
CA GLU A 207 16.29 -21.20 20.12
C GLU A 207 16.21 -19.87 19.36
N ASP A 208 16.87 -18.83 19.87
CA ASP A 208 16.91 -17.51 19.21
C ASP A 208 17.68 -17.56 17.90
N LYS A 209 18.78 -18.34 17.83
CA LYS A 209 19.51 -18.57 16.57
C LYS A 209 18.62 -19.22 15.52
N GLN A 210 17.85 -20.24 15.89
CA GLN A 210 16.88 -20.87 14.99
C GLN A 210 15.80 -19.88 14.54
N LEU A 211 15.28 -19.07 15.47
CA LEU A 211 14.29 -18.04 15.16
C LEU A 211 14.84 -17.00 14.18
N VAL A 212 16.06 -16.52 14.39
CA VAL A 212 16.74 -15.58 13.48
C VAL A 212 16.91 -16.20 12.09
N GLY A 213 17.28 -17.48 12.02
CA GLY A 213 17.36 -18.22 10.75
C GLY A 213 16.03 -18.25 10.01
N ARG A 214 14.94 -18.62 10.70
CA ARG A 214 13.58 -18.61 10.13
C ARG A 214 13.13 -17.22 9.72
N ALA A 215 13.36 -16.21 10.56
CA ALA A 215 12.97 -14.83 10.27
C ALA A 215 13.65 -14.30 9.00
N ARG A 216 14.95 -14.57 8.82
CA ARG A 216 15.69 -14.19 7.60
C ARG A 216 15.12 -14.86 6.35
N ARG A 217 14.76 -16.15 6.45
CA ARG A 217 14.10 -16.87 5.34
C ARG A 217 12.75 -16.27 5.01
N ILE A 218 11.91 -16.01 6.03
CA ILE A 218 10.62 -15.34 5.86
C ILE A 218 10.79 -13.97 5.19
N GLU A 219 11.73 -13.15 5.67
CA GLU A 219 11.99 -11.80 5.13
C GLU A 219 12.34 -11.86 3.64
N ARG A 220 13.16 -12.84 3.24
CA ARG A 220 13.50 -13.08 1.83
C ARG A 220 12.34 -13.67 1.04
N PHE A 221 11.58 -14.59 1.63
CA PHE A 221 10.48 -15.28 0.96
C PHE A 221 9.25 -14.38 0.75
N LEU A 222 9.16 -13.26 1.47
CA LEU A 222 8.19 -12.19 1.19
C LEU A 222 8.51 -11.42 -0.11
N SER A 223 9.70 -11.57 -0.69
CA SER A 223 10.01 -11.01 -2.01
C SER A 223 9.37 -11.81 -3.14
N GLN A 224 8.98 -11.11 -4.20
CA GLN A 224 8.37 -11.72 -5.38
C GLN A 224 8.74 -10.96 -6.65
N ASN A 225 9.01 -11.70 -7.71
CA ASN A 225 9.26 -11.13 -9.03
C ASN A 225 7.96 -10.55 -9.61
N LEU A 226 7.93 -9.23 -9.80
CA LEU A 226 6.80 -8.53 -10.36
C LEU A 226 6.80 -8.66 -11.90
N LEU A 227 5.63 -8.92 -12.48
CA LEU A 227 5.45 -9.00 -13.95
C LEU A 227 5.94 -7.72 -14.65
N VAL A 228 5.61 -6.55 -14.08
CA VAL A 228 6.04 -5.24 -14.61
C VAL A 228 7.54 -4.98 -14.48
N ALA A 229 8.23 -5.72 -13.58
CA ALA A 229 9.66 -5.55 -13.35
C ALA A 229 10.52 -6.43 -14.27
N GLU A 230 9.92 -7.31 -15.08
CA GLU A 230 10.64 -8.25 -15.96
C GLU A 230 11.55 -7.51 -16.96
N GLN A 231 11.10 -6.38 -17.50
CA GLN A 231 11.91 -5.55 -18.42
C GLN A 231 13.18 -4.97 -17.78
N PHE A 232 13.15 -4.72 -16.46
CA PHE A 232 14.27 -4.11 -15.73
C PHE A 232 15.18 -5.16 -15.08
N THR A 233 14.60 -6.28 -14.64
CA THR A 233 15.30 -7.32 -13.88
C THR A 233 15.75 -8.50 -14.74
N GLY A 234 15.12 -8.71 -15.90
CA GLY A 234 15.31 -9.89 -16.74
C GLY A 234 14.79 -11.19 -16.12
N GLN A 235 14.11 -11.12 -14.97
CA GLN A 235 13.53 -12.29 -14.32
C GLN A 235 12.03 -12.37 -14.63
N PRO A 236 11.50 -13.56 -14.98
CA PRO A 236 10.09 -13.71 -15.26
C PRO A 236 9.27 -13.41 -14.01
N GLY A 237 8.21 -12.63 -14.17
CA GLY A 237 7.29 -12.37 -13.07
C GLY A 237 6.56 -13.64 -12.63
N SER A 238 6.20 -13.73 -11.36
CA SER A 238 5.50 -14.87 -10.78
C SER A 238 4.16 -14.47 -10.19
N THR A 239 3.23 -15.43 -10.12
CA THR A 239 1.97 -15.30 -9.37
C THR A 239 1.83 -16.52 -8.47
N VAL A 240 1.41 -16.31 -7.23
CA VAL A 240 1.33 -17.38 -6.22
C VAL A 240 -0.11 -17.46 -5.71
N PRO A 241 -0.76 -18.65 -5.80
CA PRO A 241 -2.10 -18.84 -5.24
C PRO A 241 -2.11 -18.70 -3.72
N LEU A 242 -3.19 -18.11 -3.17
CA LEU A 242 -3.34 -17.88 -1.72
C LEU A 242 -3.09 -19.15 -0.88
N LYS A 243 -3.61 -20.29 -1.33
CA LYS A 243 -3.46 -21.56 -0.63
C LYS A 243 -1.99 -21.97 -0.52
N GLU A 244 -1.24 -21.84 -1.60
CA GLU A 244 0.19 -22.15 -1.64
C GLU A 244 0.99 -21.20 -0.76
N THR A 245 0.61 -19.91 -0.72
CA THR A 245 1.20 -18.92 0.18
C THR A 245 1.04 -19.34 1.64
N ILE A 246 -0.18 -19.67 2.07
CA ILE A 246 -0.45 -20.06 3.47
C ILE A 246 0.31 -21.33 3.84
N GLU A 247 0.27 -22.36 2.99
CA GLU A 247 0.98 -23.62 3.22
C GLU A 247 2.50 -23.42 3.29
N ALA A 248 3.08 -22.61 2.40
CA ALA A 248 4.52 -22.36 2.38
C ALA A 248 4.99 -21.62 3.65
N PHE A 249 4.29 -20.54 4.04
CA PHE A 249 4.64 -19.80 5.25
C PHE A 249 4.44 -20.62 6.53
N ASP A 250 3.43 -21.49 6.59
CA ASP A 250 3.23 -22.39 7.74
C ASP A 250 4.40 -23.38 7.90
N LYS A 251 4.86 -23.98 6.79
CA LYS A 251 6.01 -24.89 6.78
C LYS A 251 7.31 -24.20 7.19
N ILE A 252 7.55 -22.99 6.70
CA ILE A 252 8.72 -22.18 7.10
C ILE A 252 8.64 -21.85 8.59
N ALA A 253 7.48 -21.42 9.09
CA ALA A 253 7.30 -21.09 10.51
C ALA A 253 7.53 -22.31 11.43
N LYS A 254 7.08 -23.50 11.00
CA LYS A 254 7.29 -24.77 11.70
C LYS A 254 8.72 -25.31 11.64
N GLY A 255 9.56 -24.78 10.75
CA GLY A 255 10.95 -25.18 10.59
C GLY A 255 11.18 -26.35 9.62
N GLU A 256 10.19 -26.70 8.79
CA GLU A 256 10.35 -27.77 7.78
C GLU A 256 11.41 -27.43 6.72
N PHE A 257 11.79 -26.16 6.61
CA PHE A 257 12.82 -25.65 5.70
C PHE A 257 14.05 -25.09 6.44
N ASP A 258 14.31 -25.53 7.68
CA ASP A 258 15.45 -25.04 8.45
C ASP A 258 16.83 -25.46 7.89
N ASP A 259 16.86 -26.50 7.06
CA ASP A 259 18.07 -26.98 6.40
C ASP A 259 18.34 -26.24 5.07
N VAL A 260 17.38 -25.46 4.59
CA VAL A 260 17.48 -24.73 3.32
C VAL A 260 18.25 -23.42 3.55
N PRO A 261 19.19 -23.06 2.66
CA PRO A 261 19.97 -21.82 2.78
C PRO A 261 19.12 -20.55 2.76
#